data_AF-A0A3A0BLU7-F1
#
_entry.id   AF-A0A3A0BLU7-F1
#
_cell.length_a   1.000
_cell.length_b   1.000
_cell.length_c   1.000
_cell.angle_alpha   90.00
_cell.angle_beta   90.00
_cell.angle_gamma   90.00
#
_symmetry.space_group_name_H-M   'P 1'
#
loop_
_entity.id
_entity.type
_entity.pdbx_description
1 polymer ?
#
loop_
_entity_poly.entity_id
_entity_poly.type
_entity_poly.pdbx_seq_one_letter_code
_entity_poly.pdbx_strand_id
1 'polypeptide(L)'
;MKIVMHRGFCDAGLSFCARCSATFFQKPTGTDRPCIVKVIDDGQADVLEIVLYTDQRSLRFALTPELQEGLALEGWEYLADFAPALIRRGANRRWQGLKRNGATP
;
A
#
# COMPACT_ATOMS: atom_id res chain seq x y z
N MET A 1 1.90 1.64 -14.94
CA MET A 1 0.73 1.75 -14.03
C MET A 1 1.24 2.13 -12.65
N LYS A 2 0.44 2.82 -11.83
CA LYS A 2 0.80 3.22 -10.46
C LYS A 2 -0.29 2.89 -9.44
N ILE A 3 0.09 2.23 -8.35
CA ILE A 3 -0.79 1.94 -7.21
C ILE A 3 -0.35 2.78 -6.02
N VAL A 4 -1.27 3.58 -5.50
CA VAL A 4 -1.07 4.38 -4.28
C VAL A 4 -1.75 3.68 -3.12
N MET A 5 -0.97 3.38 -2.10
CA MET A 5 -1.38 2.73 -0.88
C MET A 5 -1.17 3.65 0.31
N HIS A 6 -2.05 3.60 1.31
CA HIS A 6 -1.91 4.38 2.53
C HIS A 6 -2.37 3.56 3.75
N ARG A 7 -1.42 3.20 4.63
CA ARG A 7 -1.68 2.32 5.79
C ARG A 7 -2.71 2.89 6.77
N GLY A 8 -2.84 4.21 6.85
CA GLY A 8 -3.87 4.89 7.63
C GLY A 8 -5.33 4.64 7.21
N PHE A 9 -5.59 4.04 6.04
CA PHE A 9 -6.94 3.69 5.57
C PHE A 9 -7.33 2.25 5.92
N CYS A 10 -6.50 1.55 6.70
CA CYS A 10 -6.79 0.25 7.26
C CYS A 10 -6.40 0.25 8.76
N ASP A 11 -7.30 -0.20 9.63
CA ASP A 11 -7.07 -0.26 11.08
C ASP A 11 -6.40 -1.59 11.52
N ALA A 12 -5.96 -2.42 10.56
CA ALA A 12 -5.24 -3.64 10.87
C ALA A 12 -3.90 -3.35 11.57
N GLY A 13 -3.56 -4.21 12.54
CA GLY A 13 -2.25 -4.19 13.20
C GLY A 13 -1.10 -4.51 12.23
N LEU A 14 0.13 -4.18 12.62
CA LEU A 14 1.34 -4.36 11.81
C LEU A 14 1.51 -5.78 11.30
N SER A 15 1.41 -6.79 12.18
CA SER A 15 1.59 -8.20 11.81
C SER A 15 0.60 -8.69 10.73
N PHE A 16 -0.66 -8.26 10.81
CA PHE A 16 -1.64 -8.55 9.78
C PHE A 16 -1.35 -7.76 8.50
N CYS A 17 -0.97 -6.49 8.63
CA CYS A 17 -0.61 -5.64 7.51
C CYS A 17 0.57 -6.21 6.70
N ALA A 18 1.60 -6.72 7.37
CA ALA A 18 2.77 -7.36 6.76
C ALA A 18 2.32 -8.48 5.82
N ARG A 19 1.58 -9.45 6.37
CA ARG A 19 1.07 -10.63 5.66
C ARG A 19 0.11 -10.26 4.54
N CYS A 20 -0.80 -9.32 4.80
CA CYS A 20 -1.76 -8.83 3.81
C CYS A 20 -1.03 -8.20 2.61
N SER A 21 -0.01 -7.38 2.87
CA SER A 21 0.81 -6.79 1.82
C SER A 21 1.66 -7.82 1.08
N ALA A 22 2.21 -8.81 1.78
CA ALA A 22 2.96 -9.91 1.17
C ALA A 22 2.10 -10.68 0.17
N THR A 23 0.87 -11.03 0.55
CA THR A 23 -0.10 -11.66 -0.36
C THR A 23 -0.47 -10.75 -1.53
N PHE A 24 -0.57 -9.43 -1.32
CA PHE A 24 -0.79 -8.49 -2.42
C PHE A 24 0.36 -8.51 -3.43
N PHE A 25 1.62 -8.48 -2.97
CA PHE A 25 2.78 -8.48 -3.86
C PHE A 25 2.97 -9.79 -4.65
N GLN A 26 2.33 -10.90 -4.26
CA GLN A 26 2.29 -12.11 -5.08
C GLN A 26 1.45 -11.92 -6.36
N LYS A 27 0.37 -11.12 -6.29
CA LYS A 27 -0.56 -10.86 -7.40
C LYS A 27 -1.08 -9.41 -7.35
N PRO A 28 -0.23 -8.41 -7.63
CA PRO A 28 -0.52 -7.00 -7.36
C PRO A 28 -1.62 -6.40 -8.25
N THR A 29 -1.96 -7.07 -9.36
CA THR A 29 -3.07 -6.69 -10.26
C THR A 29 -4.37 -7.45 -9.99
N GLY A 30 -4.35 -8.44 -9.08
CA GLY A 30 -5.45 -9.38 -8.90
C GLY A 30 -6.26 -9.22 -7.62
N THR A 31 -5.90 -8.29 -6.72
CA THR A 31 -6.59 -8.15 -5.43
C THR A 31 -6.61 -6.71 -4.96
N ASP A 32 -7.82 -6.16 -4.81
CA ASP A 32 -8.02 -4.85 -4.19
C ASP A 32 -7.92 -4.95 -2.65
N ARG A 33 -7.55 -3.84 -2.01
CA ARG A 33 -7.33 -3.76 -0.56
C ARG A 33 -7.85 -2.43 -0.02
N PRO A 34 -8.39 -2.40 1.22
CA PRO A 34 -8.81 -1.14 1.85
C PRO A 34 -7.69 -0.11 2.07
N CYS A 35 -6.42 -0.48 1.90
CA CYS A 35 -5.31 0.45 1.94
C CYS A 35 -4.87 0.94 0.56
N ILE A 36 -5.37 0.37 -0.54
CA ILE A 36 -5.21 0.93 -1.89
C ILE A 36 -6.18 2.09 -1.98
N VAL A 37 -5.63 3.28 -2.11
CA VAL A 37 -6.41 4.51 -2.17
C VAL A 37 -6.51 5.06 -3.57
N LYS A 38 -5.65 4.64 -4.50
CA LYS A 38 -5.73 5.06 -5.91
C LYS A 38 -5.01 4.09 -6.81
N VAL A 39 -5.55 3.88 -8.02
CA VAL A 39 -4.85 3.22 -9.12
C VAL A 39 -4.84 4.20 -10.30
N ILE A 40 -3.66 4.47 -10.84
CA ILE A 40 -3.45 5.44 -11.92
C ILE A 40 -2.82 4.69 -13.09
N ASP A 41 -3.44 4.79 -14.25
CA ASP A 41 -2.76 4.45 -15.50
C ASP A 41 -1.87 5.64 -15.89
N ASP A 42 -0.56 5.39 -15.94
CA ASP A 42 0.46 6.37 -16.29
C ASP A 42 1.04 6.13 -17.70
N GLY A 43 0.42 5.24 -18.48
CA GLY A 43 0.84 4.90 -19.84
C GLY A 43 2.11 4.02 -19.91
N GLN A 44 2.70 3.63 -18.77
CA GLN A 44 3.81 2.70 -18.72
C GLN A 44 3.27 1.27 -18.58
N ALA A 45 3.21 0.54 -19.69
CA ALA A 45 2.65 -0.81 -19.73
C ALA A 45 3.45 -1.83 -18.90
N ASP A 46 4.78 -1.67 -18.86
CA ASP A 46 5.68 -2.70 -18.32
C ASP A 46 6.20 -2.40 -16.91
N VAL A 47 5.84 -1.25 -16.34
CA VAL A 47 6.31 -0.83 -15.02
C VAL A 47 5.13 -0.60 -14.09
N LEU A 48 5.12 -1.33 -12.97
CA LEU A 48 4.20 -1.08 -11.86
C LEU A 48 4.91 -0.29 -10.77
N GLU A 49 4.54 0.99 -10.61
CA GLU A 49 5.04 1.84 -9.53
C GLU A 49 4.13 1.71 -8.30
N ILE A 50 4.74 1.49 -7.12
CA ILE A 50 4.04 1.46 -5.84
C ILE A 50 4.44 2.68 -5.03
N VAL A 51 3.44 3.39 -4.50
CA VAL A 51 3.63 4.48 -3.53
C VAL A 51 2.90 4.12 -2.26
N LEU A 52 3.64 3.81 -1.18
CA LEU A 52 3.07 3.45 0.11
C LEU A 52 3.30 4.55 1.15
N TYR A 53 2.21 5.14 1.63
CA TYR A 53 2.22 6.09 2.74
C TYR A 53 2.01 5.38 4.08
N THR A 54 2.91 5.65 5.02
CA THR A 54 2.80 5.14 6.40
C THR A 54 3.63 5.97 7.36
N ASP A 55 3.17 6.13 8.60
CA ASP A 55 3.96 6.75 9.67
C ASP A 55 4.59 8.11 9.29
N GLN A 56 3.85 8.93 8.53
CA GLN A 56 4.29 10.22 7.96
C GLN A 56 5.45 10.14 6.95
N ARG A 57 5.69 8.94 6.41
CA ARG A 57 6.69 8.63 5.40
C ARG A 57 6.03 8.09 4.14
N SER A 58 6.80 8.06 3.06
CA SER A 58 6.42 7.42 1.80
C SER A 58 7.52 6.50 1.32
N LEU A 59 7.19 5.25 1.01
CA LEU A 59 8.05 4.34 0.25
C LEU A 59 7.58 4.37 -1.20
N ARG A 60 8.50 4.63 -2.12
CA ARG A 60 8.20 4.76 -3.56
C ARG A 60 9.18 3.91 -4.35
N PHE A 61 8.69 2.92 -5.08
CA PHE A 61 9.52 1.97 -5.80
C PHE A 61 8.81 1.42 -7.03
N ALA A 62 9.59 1.06 -8.05
CA ALA A 62 9.11 0.21 -9.14
C ALA A 62 9.13 -1.25 -8.69
N LEU A 63 8.07 -1.99 -8.97
CA LEU A 63 7.97 -3.41 -8.62
C LEU A 63 8.72 -4.26 -9.67
N THR A 64 10.02 -4.44 -9.47
CA THR A 64 10.83 -5.37 -10.27
C THR A 64 10.64 -6.81 -9.77
N PRO A 65 10.94 -7.83 -10.60
CA PRO A 65 10.83 -9.23 -10.18
C PRO A 65 11.63 -9.55 -8.91
N GLU A 66 12.85 -9.04 -8.80
CA GLU A 66 13.75 -9.29 -7.67
C GLU A 66 13.19 -8.67 -6.38
N LEU A 67 12.69 -7.44 -6.48
CA LEU A 67 12.09 -6.77 -5.33
C LEU A 67 10.75 -7.43 -4.94
N GLN A 68 10.01 -7.92 -5.93
CA GLN A 68 8.75 -8.60 -5.71
C GLN A 68 8.91 -9.88 -4.88
N GLU A 69 10.01 -10.63 -5.04
CA GLU A 69 10.29 -11.83 -4.23
C GLU A 69 10.38 -11.52 -2.73
N GLY A 70 11.18 -10.52 -2.34
CA GLY A 70 11.31 -10.10 -0.94
C GLY A 70 10.00 -9.55 -0.39
N LEU A 71 9.32 -8.70 -1.16
CA LEU A 71 8.02 -8.14 -0.80
C LEU A 71 6.93 -9.20 -0.67
N ALA A 72 6.95 -10.27 -1.48
CA ALA A 72 5.98 -11.35 -1.45
C ALA A 72 6.12 -12.27 -0.21
N LEU A 73 7.28 -12.22 0.45
CA LEU A 73 7.59 -12.96 1.67
C LEU A 73 7.33 -12.13 2.92
N GLU A 74 7.92 -10.95 2.99
CA GLU A 74 7.94 -10.12 4.21
C GLU A 74 6.91 -8.99 4.19
N GLY A 75 6.31 -8.73 3.01
CA GLY A 75 5.46 -7.58 2.80
C GLY A 75 6.25 -6.30 2.63
N TRP A 76 5.57 -5.17 2.73
CA TRP A 76 6.20 -3.85 2.56
C TRP A 76 7.31 -3.55 3.59
N GLU A 77 7.31 -4.26 4.73
CA GLU A 77 8.31 -4.11 5.79
C GLU A 77 9.72 -4.49 5.32
N TYR A 78 9.83 -5.29 4.26
CA TYR A 78 11.10 -5.58 3.59
C TYR A 78 11.90 -4.32 3.22
N LEU A 79 11.20 -3.22 2.93
CA LEU A 79 11.78 -1.93 2.53
C LEU A 79 11.84 -0.91 3.67
N ALA A 80 11.35 -1.25 4.85
CA ALA A 80 11.27 -0.30 5.96
C ALA A 80 12.61 -0.21 6.70
N ASP A 81 13.24 0.95 6.67
CA ASP A 81 14.44 1.28 7.47
C ASP A 81 14.09 1.88 8.85
N PHE A 82 12.86 1.68 9.31
CA PHE A 82 12.30 2.30 10.51
C PHE A 82 11.32 1.39 11.22
N ALA A 83 11.10 1.66 12.51
CA ALA A 83 10.09 0.98 13.31
C ALA A 83 8.67 1.51 13.00
N PRO A 84 7.79 0.75 12.33
CA PRO A 84 6.46 1.23 11.97
C PRO A 84 5.50 1.20 13.15
N ALA A 85 4.44 2.01 13.12
CA ALA A 85 3.41 1.91 14.15
C ALA A 85 2.73 0.53 14.13
N LEU A 86 2.69 -0.10 15.32
CA LEU A 86 2.05 -1.39 15.53
C LEU A 86 0.53 -1.34 15.27
N ILE A 87 -0.11 -0.25 15.71
CA ILE A 87 -1.57 -0.07 15.66
C ILE A 87 -1.87 1.27 15.00
N ARG A 88 -2.88 1.28 14.12
CA ARG A 88 -3.50 2.49 13.58
C ARG A 88 -5.00 2.45 13.85
N ARG A 89 -5.60 3.63 14.00
CA ARG A 89 -7.05 3.78 14.15
C ARG A 89 -7.57 4.91 13.28
N GLY A 90 -8.86 4.88 12.99
CA GLY A 90 -9.59 5.97 12.34
C GLY A 90 -9.70 5.82 10.82
N ALA A 91 -9.44 4.64 10.25
CA ALA A 91 -9.60 4.37 8.82
C ALA A 91 -10.98 4.80 8.30
N ASN A 92 -12.06 4.43 8.99
CA ASN A 92 -13.43 4.79 8.59
C ASN A 92 -13.62 6.31 8.49
N ARG A 93 -13.10 7.08 9.47
CA ARG A 93 -13.19 8.55 9.46
C ARG A 93 -12.44 9.14 8.25
N ARG A 94 -11.26 8.61 7.92
CA ARG A 94 -10.49 9.06 6.75
C ARG A 94 -11.21 8.75 5.44
N TRP A 95 -11.78 7.55 5.31
CA TRP A 95 -12.60 7.17 4.16
C TRP A 95 -13.82 8.07 3.98
N GLN A 96 -14.53 8.40 5.07
CA GLN A 96 -15.63 9.37 5.02
C GLN A 96 -15.16 10.76 4.60
N GLY A 97 -13.97 11.18 5.06
CA GLY A 97 -13.36 12.45 4.66
C GLY A 97 -13.10 12.55 3.15
N LEU A 98 -12.55 11.49 2.53
CA LEU A 98 -12.34 11.45 1.07
C LEU A 98 -13.66 11.60 0.30
N LYS A 99 -14.68 10.83 0.68
CA LYS A 99 -16.01 10.89 0.06
C LYS A 99 -16.62 12.29 0.13
N ARG A 100 -16.46 12.99 1.27
CA ARG A 100 -16.99 14.35 1.47
C ARG A 100 -16.28 15.40 0.64
N ASN A 101 -14.99 15.22 0.39
CA ASN A 101 -14.18 16.21 -0.34
C ASN A 101 -14.25 16.03 -1.87
N GLY A 102 -15.08 15.12 -2.38
CA GLY A 102 -15.16 14.83 -3.82
C GLY A 102 -13.87 14.27 -4.42
N ALA A 103 -12.89 13.91 -3.57
CA ALA A 103 -11.69 13.25 -4.00
C ALA A 103 -12.03 11.77 -4.22
N THR A 104 -12.17 11.37 -5.48
CA THR A 104 -12.20 9.97 -5.84
C THR A 104 -10.91 9.31 -5.34
N PRO A 105 -10.99 8.15 -4.66
CA PRO A 105 -9.82 7.32 -4.44
C PRO A 105 -9.09 7.10 -5.78
#